data_AF-A0A926PPB6-F1
#
_entry.id   AF-A0A926PPB6-F1
#
_cell.length_a   1.000
_cell.length_b   1.000
_cell.length_c   1.000
_cell.angle_alpha   90.00
_cell.angle_beta   90.00
_cell.angle_gamma   90.00
#
_symmetry.space_group_name_H-M   'P 1'
#
loop_
_entity.id
_entity.type
_entity.pdbx_description
1 polymer ?
#
loop_
_entity_poly.entity_id
_entity_poly.type
_entity_poly.pdbx_seq_one_letter_code
_entity_poly.pdbx_strand_id
1 'polypeptide(L)'
;MSALRGAQKAVAREYLISVLQESGHQITIEDWGKDPEEQTALSQVQKEIDIEDAQQWANSPTYETLEEAHKKLASECSLEDEIKALKTIECDRFPDVDFDDVDNCLWILIQHRGKLGRGAQLQAAIENIAAAKELDRESVETVCSNELGMAHRLPTQYVRAQLLRQSGILQLADRGVEFSNSDSRCIQVQQFAVKHLKQFRYYFGLTIAPEYTDSKGRKQHTPVDVCGKLLKKIGLQSVVIKTQGKRGAQERVYTVAIDYVKQSEQDTAWEYRDRALAAARQRLNLIVPVETDSPEPETEHRTEEKQSSETDTEQDLKTPYSPDFRRRAA
;
A
#
# COMPACT_ATOMS: atom_id res chain seq x y z
N MET A 1 18.81 4.44 -5.04
CA MET A 1 17.74 4.42 -6.07
C MET A 1 16.98 5.75 -6.13
N SER A 2 16.55 6.38 -5.02
CA SER A 2 16.01 7.75 -5.07
C SER A 2 17.07 8.79 -5.49
N ALA A 3 18.31 8.64 -4.98
CA ALA A 3 19.45 9.45 -5.42
C ALA A 3 19.77 9.30 -6.92
N LEU A 4 19.54 8.11 -7.49
CA LEU A 4 19.78 7.84 -8.91
C LEU A 4 18.71 8.49 -9.80
N ARG A 5 17.43 8.45 -9.38
CA ARG A 5 16.34 9.18 -10.05
C ARG A 5 16.47 10.70 -9.91
N GLY A 6 16.94 11.18 -8.76
CA GLY A 6 17.26 12.60 -8.54
C GLY A 6 18.39 13.07 -9.44
N ALA A 7 19.47 12.27 -9.55
CA ALA A 7 20.59 12.54 -10.45
C ALA A 7 20.16 12.52 -11.93
N GLN A 8 19.35 11.55 -12.36
CA GLN A 8 18.84 11.49 -13.73
C GLN A 8 17.98 12.71 -14.10
N LYS A 9 17.14 13.19 -13.18
CA LYS A 9 16.34 14.41 -13.39
C LYS A 9 17.22 15.66 -13.44
N ALA A 10 18.23 15.75 -12.58
CA ALA A 10 19.18 16.86 -12.58
C ALA A 10 19.99 16.90 -13.90
N VAL A 11 20.50 15.74 -14.34
CA VAL A 11 21.24 15.63 -15.61
C VAL A 11 20.36 15.92 -16.82
N ALA A 12 19.13 15.42 -16.86
CA ALA A 12 18.19 15.73 -17.95
C ALA A 12 17.83 17.22 -18.00
N ARG A 13 17.70 17.85 -16.83
CA ARG A 13 17.45 19.29 -16.72
C ARG A 13 18.65 20.11 -17.21
N GLU A 14 19.86 19.75 -16.79
CA GLU A 14 21.10 20.41 -17.24
C GLU A 14 21.28 20.29 -18.75
N TYR A 15 21.02 19.10 -19.31
CA TYR A 15 21.04 18.89 -20.76
C TYR A 15 19.98 19.71 -21.51
N LEU A 16 18.77 19.80 -20.98
CA LEU A 16 17.72 20.63 -21.57
C LEU A 16 18.12 22.12 -21.55
N ILE A 17 18.71 22.59 -20.44
CA ILE A 17 19.18 23.96 -20.30
C ILE A 17 20.27 24.26 -21.33
N SER A 18 21.25 23.37 -21.51
CA SER A 18 22.33 23.60 -22.49
C SER A 18 21.79 23.68 -23.92
N VAL A 19 20.88 22.77 -24.30
CA VAL A 19 20.27 22.77 -25.65
C VAL A 19 19.48 24.05 -25.92
N LEU A 20 18.72 24.53 -24.93
CA LEU A 20 17.91 25.74 -25.06
C LEU A 20 18.75 27.03 -25.04
N GLN A 21 19.88 27.02 -24.32
CA GLN A 21 20.87 28.12 -24.38
C GLN A 21 21.60 28.15 -25.73
N GLU A 22 21.96 26.98 -26.29
CA GLU A 22 22.54 26.86 -27.63
C GLU A 22 21.59 27.34 -28.73
N SER A 23 20.27 27.19 -28.55
CA SER A 23 19.26 27.73 -29.46
C SER A 23 18.94 29.22 -29.22
N GLY A 24 19.70 29.90 -28.35
CA GLY A 24 19.60 31.34 -28.10
C GLY A 24 18.52 31.77 -27.10
N HIS A 25 17.93 30.85 -26.34
CA HIS A 25 16.97 31.20 -25.28
C HIS A 25 17.68 31.51 -23.96
N GLN A 26 17.30 32.62 -23.33
CA GLN A 26 17.75 32.96 -21.98
C GLN A 26 16.85 32.25 -20.96
N ILE A 27 17.38 31.21 -20.31
CA ILE A 27 16.64 30.47 -19.28
C ILE A 27 16.97 31.05 -17.91
N THR A 28 15.96 31.61 -17.25
CA THR A 28 15.96 31.86 -15.81
C THR A 28 15.36 30.66 -15.10
N ILE A 29 16.15 30.08 -14.20
CA ILE A 29 15.65 29.08 -13.27
C ILE A 29 15.07 29.82 -12.08
N GLU A 30 13.75 29.89 -12.03
CA GLU A 30 13.05 30.30 -10.83
C GLU A 30 12.75 29.07 -9.97
N ASP A 31 13.07 29.16 -8.67
CA ASP A 31 12.64 28.16 -7.69
C ASP A 31 11.16 28.35 -7.40
N TRP A 32 10.29 27.84 -8.28
CA TRP A 32 8.84 27.86 -8.08
C TRP A 32 8.45 27.09 -6.81
N GLY A 33 7.55 27.68 -6.01
CA GLY A 33 6.95 26.99 -4.86
C GLY A 33 7.68 27.11 -3.53
N LYS A 34 8.49 28.16 -3.29
CA LYS A 34 8.89 28.54 -1.93
C LYS A 34 7.88 29.48 -1.25
N ASP A 35 7.10 30.21 -2.03
CA ASP A 35 6.12 31.15 -1.51
C ASP A 35 4.88 30.41 -0.98
N PRO A 36 4.47 30.68 0.28
CA PRO A 36 3.37 29.95 0.91
C PRO A 36 2.04 30.19 0.19
N GLU A 37 1.85 31.38 -0.39
CA GLU A 37 0.65 31.74 -1.15
C GLU A 37 0.52 30.90 -2.42
N GLU A 38 1.60 30.73 -3.18
CA GLU A 38 1.63 29.88 -4.37
C GLU A 38 1.35 28.41 -4.03
N GLN A 39 1.91 27.90 -2.93
CA GLN A 39 1.63 26.53 -2.48
C GLN A 39 0.14 26.36 -2.10
N THR A 40 -0.47 27.36 -1.48
CA THR A 40 -1.91 27.32 -1.18
C THR A 40 -2.76 27.36 -2.45
N ALA A 41 -2.41 28.20 -3.42
CA ALA A 41 -3.11 28.29 -4.70
C ALA A 41 -3.00 26.97 -5.48
N LEU A 42 -1.79 26.39 -5.60
CA LEU A 42 -1.59 25.09 -6.23
C LEU A 42 -2.35 23.97 -5.53
N SER A 43 -2.41 23.99 -4.19
CA SER A 43 -3.19 23.01 -3.44
C SER A 43 -4.70 23.18 -3.65
N GLN A 44 -5.19 24.38 -3.93
CA GLN A 44 -6.60 24.62 -4.25
C GLN A 44 -6.92 24.13 -5.66
N VAL A 45 -6.10 24.49 -6.65
CA VAL A 45 -6.26 24.01 -8.03
C VAL A 45 -6.23 22.48 -8.11
N GLN A 46 -5.31 21.83 -7.38
CA GLN A 46 -5.28 20.36 -7.33
C GLN A 46 -6.57 19.78 -6.75
N LYS A 47 -7.15 20.42 -5.72
CA LYS A 47 -8.42 19.97 -5.13
C LYS A 47 -9.58 20.15 -6.10
N GLU A 48 -9.60 21.24 -6.85
CA GLU A 48 -10.62 21.48 -7.89
C GLU A 48 -10.53 20.41 -8.98
N ILE A 49 -9.32 20.11 -9.47
CA ILE A 49 -9.08 19.02 -10.43
C ILE A 49 -9.55 17.67 -9.87
N ASP A 50 -9.18 17.35 -8.61
CA ASP A 50 -9.57 16.09 -7.99
C ASP A 50 -11.11 15.98 -7.88
N ILE A 51 -11.81 17.08 -7.63
CA ILE A 51 -13.28 17.12 -7.59
C ILE A 51 -13.89 16.99 -8.99
N GLU A 52 -13.33 17.66 -10.01
CA GLU A 52 -13.77 17.54 -11.40
C GLU A 52 -13.60 16.11 -11.91
N ASP A 53 -12.45 15.49 -11.64
CA ASP A 53 -12.19 14.08 -11.94
C ASP A 53 -13.22 13.18 -11.22
N ALA A 54 -13.52 13.47 -9.95
CA ALA A 54 -14.51 12.69 -9.19
C ALA A 54 -15.92 12.80 -9.77
N GLN A 55 -16.28 13.98 -10.27
CA GLN A 55 -17.55 14.18 -10.96
C GLN A 55 -17.60 13.44 -12.30
N GLN A 56 -16.50 13.42 -13.06
CA GLN A 56 -16.44 12.65 -14.31
C GLN A 56 -16.62 11.15 -14.05
N TRP A 57 -15.96 10.62 -13.01
CA TRP A 57 -16.15 9.23 -12.58
C TRP A 57 -17.58 8.96 -12.12
N ALA A 58 -18.13 9.80 -11.24
CA ALA A 58 -19.49 9.68 -10.75
C ALA A 58 -20.53 9.65 -11.88
N ASN A 59 -20.40 10.54 -12.86
CA ASN A 59 -21.32 10.64 -13.98
C ASN A 59 -21.12 9.58 -15.06
N SER A 60 -19.97 8.92 -15.09
CA SER A 60 -19.70 7.88 -16.10
C SER A 60 -20.56 6.64 -15.83
N PRO A 61 -21.19 6.04 -16.85
CA PRO A 61 -21.91 4.79 -16.67
C PRO A 61 -20.94 3.63 -16.37
N THR A 62 -21.46 2.44 -16.09
CA THR A 62 -20.68 1.20 -16.01
C THR A 62 -20.93 0.32 -17.24
N TYR A 63 -20.03 -0.63 -17.51
CA TYR A 63 -20.30 -1.73 -18.45
C TYR A 63 -21.11 -2.83 -17.75
N GLU A 64 -21.78 -3.67 -18.53
CA GLU A 64 -22.60 -4.76 -18.00
C GLU A 64 -21.74 -5.89 -17.41
N THR A 65 -20.53 -6.10 -17.95
CA THR A 65 -19.64 -7.18 -17.52
C THR A 65 -18.19 -6.72 -17.34
N LEU A 66 -17.46 -7.44 -16.48
CA LEU A 66 -16.03 -7.19 -16.24
C LEU A 66 -15.15 -7.55 -17.44
N GLU A 67 -15.52 -8.60 -18.17
CA GLU A 67 -14.79 -9.02 -19.37
C GLU A 67 -14.83 -7.94 -20.45
N GLU A 68 -15.97 -7.27 -20.63
CA GLU A 68 -16.09 -6.14 -21.55
C GLU A 68 -15.20 -4.97 -21.15
N ALA A 69 -15.17 -4.64 -19.85
CA ALA A 69 -14.31 -3.58 -19.33
C ALA A 69 -12.81 -3.90 -19.58
N HIS A 70 -12.38 -5.13 -19.27
CA HIS A 70 -10.99 -5.57 -19.53
C HIS A 70 -10.65 -5.58 -21.02
N LYS A 71 -11.56 -6.04 -21.87
CA LYS A 71 -11.38 -6.05 -23.32
C LYS A 71 -11.25 -4.63 -23.89
N LYS A 72 -12.02 -3.67 -23.36
CA LYS A 72 -11.95 -2.26 -23.75
C LYS A 72 -10.62 -1.62 -23.35
N LEU A 73 -10.14 -1.88 -22.14
CA LEU A 73 -8.81 -1.39 -21.70
C LEU A 73 -7.65 -2.00 -22.47
N ALA A 74 -7.80 -3.22 -22.98
CA ALA A 74 -6.80 -3.85 -23.84
C ALA A 74 -6.77 -3.27 -25.27
N SER A 75 -7.78 -2.48 -25.66
CA SER A 75 -7.88 -1.82 -26.96
C SER A 75 -7.59 -0.33 -26.88
N GLU A 76 -7.29 0.31 -28.01
CA GLU A 76 -7.25 1.77 -28.09
C GLU A 76 -8.67 2.31 -27.81
N CYS A 77 -8.84 2.99 -26.68
CA CYS A 77 -10.12 3.51 -26.21
C CYS A 77 -10.08 5.03 -26.00
N SER A 78 -11.26 5.65 -26.05
CA SER A 78 -11.43 7.05 -25.68
C SER A 78 -11.28 7.22 -24.16
N LEU A 79 -11.01 8.44 -23.69
CA LEU A 79 -10.94 8.74 -22.26
C LEU A 79 -12.26 8.37 -21.54
N GLU A 80 -13.41 8.63 -22.17
CA GLU A 80 -14.72 8.31 -21.61
C GLU A 80 -14.93 6.79 -21.47
N ASP A 81 -14.55 6.01 -22.48
CA ASP A 81 -14.58 4.55 -22.42
C ASP A 81 -13.60 3.98 -21.39
N GLU A 82 -12.43 4.61 -21.24
CA GLU A 82 -11.42 4.24 -20.24
C GLU A 82 -11.98 4.43 -18.83
N ILE A 83 -12.57 5.59 -18.53
CA ILE A 83 -13.18 5.88 -17.22
C ILE A 83 -14.33 4.91 -16.96
N LYS A 84 -15.20 4.66 -17.97
CA LYS A 84 -16.29 3.67 -17.88
C LYS A 84 -15.77 2.27 -17.52
N ALA A 85 -14.70 1.83 -18.18
CA ALA A 85 -14.08 0.53 -17.94
C ALA A 85 -13.46 0.45 -16.54
N LEU A 86 -12.72 1.48 -16.14
CA LEU A 86 -12.09 1.55 -14.83
C LEU A 86 -13.12 1.59 -13.70
N LYS A 87 -14.20 2.37 -13.83
CA LYS A 87 -15.30 2.40 -12.87
C LYS A 87 -15.90 1.01 -12.67
N THR A 88 -16.16 0.29 -13.76
CA THR A 88 -16.69 -1.09 -13.71
C THR A 88 -15.76 -2.02 -12.93
N ILE A 89 -14.44 -1.91 -13.14
CA ILE A 89 -13.45 -2.69 -12.41
C ILE A 89 -13.38 -2.31 -10.94
N GLU A 90 -13.47 -1.02 -10.59
CA GLU A 90 -13.46 -0.58 -9.20
C GLU A 90 -14.75 -1.00 -8.46
N CYS A 91 -15.90 -1.02 -9.11
CA CYS A 91 -17.15 -1.58 -8.57
C CYS A 91 -17.01 -3.07 -8.20
N ASP A 92 -16.28 -3.88 -8.99
CA ASP A 92 -15.99 -5.27 -8.62
C ASP A 92 -14.98 -5.39 -7.46
N ARG A 93 -13.99 -4.48 -7.41
CA ARG A 93 -12.99 -4.48 -6.33
C ARG A 93 -13.58 -4.06 -4.99
N PHE A 94 -14.55 -3.14 -5.01
CA PHE A 94 -15.23 -2.62 -3.84
C PHE A 94 -16.75 -2.80 -3.99
N PRO A 95 -17.26 -4.03 -3.87
CA PRO A 95 -18.69 -4.28 -3.89
C PRO A 95 -19.38 -3.47 -2.78
N ASP A 96 -20.60 -2.99 -3.06
CA ASP A 96 -21.43 -2.16 -2.16
C ASP A 96 -20.91 -0.72 -1.93
N VAL A 97 -19.82 -0.30 -2.58
CA VAL A 97 -19.46 1.12 -2.66
C VAL A 97 -20.13 1.75 -3.86
N ASP A 98 -20.95 2.76 -3.61
CA ASP A 98 -21.59 3.54 -4.67
C ASP A 98 -20.59 4.54 -5.28
N PHE A 99 -20.08 4.24 -6.47
CA PHE A 99 -19.21 5.13 -7.24
C PHE A 99 -19.99 6.09 -8.16
N ASP A 100 -21.32 6.17 -8.06
CA ASP A 100 -22.10 7.29 -8.57
C ASP A 100 -22.07 8.49 -7.61
N ASP A 101 -21.71 8.26 -6.34
CA ASP A 101 -21.41 9.29 -5.37
C ASP A 101 -20.01 9.88 -5.56
N VAL A 102 -19.95 11.20 -5.72
CA VAL A 102 -18.72 11.97 -5.95
C VAL A 102 -17.75 11.80 -4.78
N ASP A 103 -18.25 11.76 -3.54
CA ASP A 103 -17.37 11.68 -2.37
C ASP A 103 -16.68 10.32 -2.26
N ASN A 104 -17.36 9.23 -2.60
CA ASN A 104 -16.73 7.90 -2.67
C ASN A 104 -15.63 7.87 -3.72
N CYS A 105 -15.88 8.40 -4.93
CA CYS A 105 -14.87 8.51 -5.97
C CYS A 105 -13.66 9.35 -5.52
N LEU A 106 -13.93 10.50 -4.90
CA LEU A 106 -12.90 11.42 -4.44
C LEU A 106 -12.01 10.75 -3.37
N TRP A 107 -12.59 10.25 -2.28
CA TRP A 107 -11.82 9.73 -1.14
C TRP A 107 -11.14 8.40 -1.44
N ILE A 108 -11.80 7.49 -2.16
CA ILE A 108 -11.34 6.11 -2.33
C ILE A 108 -10.40 5.99 -3.54
N LEU A 109 -10.72 6.65 -4.67
CA LEU A 109 -10.05 6.43 -5.96
C LEU A 109 -9.09 7.57 -6.36
N ILE A 110 -9.45 8.83 -6.11
CA ILE A 110 -8.75 9.97 -6.71
C ILE A 110 -7.76 10.60 -5.74
N GLN A 111 -8.21 10.99 -4.55
CA GLN A 111 -7.42 11.75 -3.60
C GLN A 111 -6.14 10.98 -3.21
N HIS A 112 -5.01 11.68 -3.29
CA HIS A 112 -3.68 11.08 -3.11
C HIS A 112 -3.44 9.84 -3.99
N ARG A 113 -4.04 9.81 -5.19
CA ARG A 113 -4.01 8.71 -6.17
C ARG A 113 -4.67 7.44 -5.64
N GLY A 114 -5.79 7.55 -4.95
CA GLY A 114 -6.53 6.39 -4.42
C GLY A 114 -5.72 5.59 -3.41
N LYS A 115 -4.93 6.29 -2.58
CA LYS A 115 -4.08 5.63 -1.58
C LYS A 115 -4.92 4.95 -0.50
N LEU A 116 -6.06 5.55 -0.16
CA LEU A 116 -7.00 5.05 0.84
C LEU A 116 -7.61 3.73 0.37
N GLY A 117 -8.20 3.67 -0.83
CA GLY A 117 -8.75 2.44 -1.41
C GLY A 117 -7.69 1.33 -1.55
N ARG A 118 -6.53 1.64 -2.13
CA ARG A 118 -5.43 0.65 -2.26
C ARG A 118 -4.89 0.17 -0.92
N GLY A 119 -4.90 1.04 0.10
CA GLY A 119 -4.52 0.69 1.47
C GLY A 119 -5.51 -0.26 2.12
N ALA A 120 -6.81 0.02 1.97
CA ALA A 120 -7.90 -0.83 2.44
C ALA A 120 -7.88 -2.21 1.76
N GLN A 121 -7.70 -2.25 0.44
CA GLN A 121 -7.56 -3.49 -0.32
C GLN A 121 -6.36 -4.33 0.14
N LEU A 122 -5.22 -3.69 0.39
CA LEU A 122 -4.05 -4.41 0.92
C LEU A 122 -4.31 -4.92 2.33
N GLN A 123 -5.01 -4.18 3.19
CA GLN A 123 -5.40 -4.69 4.51
C GLN A 123 -6.35 -5.89 4.41
N ALA A 124 -7.39 -5.83 3.58
CA ALA A 124 -8.28 -6.96 3.36
C ALA A 124 -7.51 -8.21 2.88
N ALA A 125 -6.52 -8.02 1.99
CA ALA A 125 -5.66 -9.11 1.52
C ALA A 125 -4.73 -9.68 2.61
N ILE A 126 -4.30 -8.87 3.59
CA ILE A 126 -3.53 -9.35 4.75
C ILE A 126 -4.41 -10.23 5.64
N GLU A 127 -5.69 -9.89 5.78
CA GLU A 127 -6.65 -10.63 6.59
C GLU A 127 -7.09 -11.93 5.90
N ASN A 128 -7.32 -11.92 4.59
CA ASN A 128 -7.65 -13.10 3.78
C ASN A 128 -6.56 -13.39 2.73
N ILE A 129 -5.51 -14.07 3.19
CA ILE A 129 -4.36 -14.41 2.35
C ILE A 129 -4.67 -15.47 1.30
N ALA A 130 -5.57 -16.40 1.61
CA ALA A 130 -5.94 -17.47 0.68
C ALA A 130 -6.59 -16.88 -0.57
N ALA A 131 -7.54 -15.95 -0.40
CA ALA A 131 -8.14 -15.21 -1.51
C ALA A 131 -7.09 -14.39 -2.30
N ALA A 132 -6.16 -13.73 -1.61
CA ALA A 132 -5.09 -12.98 -2.28
C ALA A 132 -4.16 -13.88 -3.11
N LYS A 133 -3.92 -15.12 -2.66
CA LYS A 133 -3.14 -16.12 -3.39
C LYS A 133 -3.85 -16.56 -4.66
N GLU A 134 -5.17 -16.77 -4.60
CA GLU A 134 -5.96 -17.19 -5.75
C GLU A 134 -6.06 -16.08 -6.80
N LEU A 135 -6.29 -14.83 -6.38
CA LEU A 135 -6.27 -13.67 -7.29
C LEU A 135 -4.93 -13.50 -8.02
N ASP A 136 -3.81 -13.62 -7.29
CA ASP A 136 -2.48 -13.58 -7.90
C ASP A 136 -2.30 -14.76 -8.88
N ARG A 137 -2.83 -15.94 -8.57
CA ARG A 137 -2.79 -17.12 -9.45
C ARG A 137 -3.57 -16.90 -10.74
N GLU A 138 -4.83 -16.49 -10.65
CA GLU A 138 -5.68 -16.17 -11.82
C GLU A 138 -5.02 -15.12 -12.71
N SER A 139 -4.44 -14.09 -12.09
CA SER A 139 -3.72 -13.03 -12.79
C SER A 139 -2.46 -13.55 -13.50
N VAL A 140 -1.71 -14.47 -12.86
CA VAL A 140 -0.55 -15.11 -13.48
C VAL A 140 -0.97 -16.02 -14.64
N GLU A 141 -2.02 -16.82 -14.47
CA GLU A 141 -2.55 -17.69 -15.52
C GLU A 141 -2.98 -16.88 -16.75
N THR A 142 -3.70 -15.77 -16.55
CA THR A 142 -4.11 -14.84 -17.61
C THR A 142 -2.91 -14.20 -18.33
N VAL A 143 -1.86 -13.86 -17.59
CA VAL A 143 -0.62 -13.30 -18.17
C VAL A 143 0.12 -14.37 -18.98
N CYS A 144 0.19 -15.60 -18.47
CA CYS A 144 0.87 -16.71 -19.13
C CYS A 144 0.12 -17.23 -20.36
N SER A 145 -1.22 -17.12 -20.40
CA SER A 145 -2.03 -17.51 -21.56
C SER A 145 -1.93 -16.53 -22.73
N ASN A 146 -1.53 -15.28 -22.48
CA ASN A 146 -1.36 -14.28 -23.54
C ASN A 146 -0.01 -14.48 -24.27
N GLU A 147 -0.07 -15.10 -25.45
CA GLU A 147 1.07 -15.63 -26.24
C GLU A 147 2.19 -14.63 -26.61
N LEU A 148 2.05 -13.33 -26.35
CA LEU A 148 2.99 -12.27 -26.80
C LEU A 148 3.46 -11.31 -25.70
N GLY A 149 3.01 -11.47 -24.46
CA GLY A 149 3.38 -10.58 -23.37
C GLY A 149 4.62 -11.05 -22.64
N MET A 150 5.81 -10.50 -22.94
CA MET A 150 6.89 -10.50 -21.96
C MET A 150 6.41 -9.74 -20.71
N ALA A 151 5.85 -10.45 -19.74
CA ALA A 151 5.43 -9.85 -18.50
C ALA A 151 6.66 -9.33 -17.76
N HIS A 152 6.86 -8.01 -17.79
CA HIS A 152 7.98 -7.40 -17.06
C HIS A 152 7.85 -7.69 -15.54
N ARG A 153 6.63 -7.85 -15.01
CA ARG A 153 6.39 -8.11 -13.60
C ARG A 153 5.17 -9.00 -13.40
N LEU A 154 5.33 -10.00 -12.53
CA LEU A 154 4.21 -10.79 -12.04
C LEU A 154 3.46 -10.02 -10.93
N PRO A 155 2.18 -10.34 -10.70
CA PRO A 155 1.45 -9.94 -9.50
C PRO A 155 2.24 -10.28 -8.23
N THR A 156 2.13 -9.42 -7.21
CA THR A 156 2.88 -9.56 -5.96
C THR A 156 2.00 -9.27 -4.73
N GLN A 157 0.68 -9.26 -4.89
CA GLN A 157 -0.23 -8.86 -3.83
C GLN A 157 -0.18 -9.86 -2.68
N TYR A 158 -0.21 -11.16 -2.96
CA TYR A 158 -0.06 -12.23 -1.98
C TYR A 158 1.24 -12.09 -1.19
N VAL A 159 2.38 -11.91 -1.87
CA VAL A 159 3.68 -11.83 -1.17
C VAL A 159 3.75 -10.58 -0.28
N ARG A 160 3.19 -9.46 -0.75
CA ARG A 160 3.10 -8.22 0.04
C ARG A 160 2.20 -8.41 1.26
N ALA A 161 1.03 -9.01 1.09
CA ALA A 161 0.10 -9.30 2.17
C ALA A 161 0.73 -10.26 3.20
N GLN A 162 1.34 -11.36 2.75
CA GLN A 162 2.03 -12.34 3.60
C GLN A 162 3.14 -11.70 4.45
N LEU A 163 3.99 -10.86 3.85
CA LEU A 163 5.06 -10.17 4.57
C LEU A 163 4.53 -9.24 5.67
N LEU A 164 3.42 -8.54 5.42
CA LEU A 164 2.80 -7.65 6.40
C LEU A 164 2.01 -8.42 7.48
N ARG A 165 1.37 -9.54 7.13
CA ARG A 165 0.70 -10.41 8.11
C ARG A 165 1.72 -10.98 9.09
N GLN A 166 2.80 -11.57 8.57
CA GLN A 166 3.84 -12.19 9.39
C GLN A 166 4.60 -11.18 10.25
N SER A 167 4.67 -9.91 9.84
CA SER A 167 5.28 -8.88 10.69
C SER A 167 4.40 -8.50 11.89
N GLY A 168 3.11 -8.84 11.90
CA GLY A 168 2.18 -8.49 12.98
C GLY A 168 1.70 -7.04 12.98
N ILE A 169 1.85 -6.31 11.85
CA ILE A 169 1.60 -4.86 11.80
C ILE A 169 0.13 -4.49 12.05
N LEU A 170 -0.81 -5.40 11.74
CA LEU A 170 -2.24 -5.16 11.92
C LEU A 170 -2.63 -4.98 13.40
N GLN A 171 -1.87 -5.55 14.34
CA GLN A 171 -2.10 -5.33 15.79
C GLN A 171 -1.95 -3.87 16.22
N LEU A 172 -1.36 -3.04 15.34
CA LEU A 172 -1.13 -1.61 15.54
C LEU A 172 -1.95 -0.75 14.58
N ALA A 173 -2.78 -1.33 13.71
CA ALA A 173 -3.46 -0.61 12.63
C ALA A 173 -4.82 -0.02 13.06
N ASP A 174 -5.39 -0.51 14.16
CA ASP A 174 -6.69 -0.08 14.64
C ASP A 174 -6.68 1.33 15.21
N ARG A 175 -7.77 2.06 14.97
CA ARG A 175 -7.95 3.42 15.44
C ARG A 175 -7.93 3.47 16.97
N GLY A 176 -7.10 4.34 17.53
CA GLY A 176 -7.00 4.55 18.98
C GLY A 176 -6.05 3.60 19.70
N VAL A 177 -5.47 2.60 19.02
CA VAL A 177 -4.41 1.79 19.61
C VAL A 177 -3.19 2.68 19.87
N GLU A 178 -2.76 2.72 21.13
CA GLU A 178 -1.55 3.42 21.54
C GLU A 178 -0.35 2.48 21.48
N PHE A 179 0.79 2.99 20.99
CA PHE A 179 2.05 2.25 20.94
C PHE A 179 3.26 3.18 21.08
N SER A 180 4.41 2.62 21.47
CA SER A 180 5.64 3.35 21.75
C SER A 180 6.87 2.55 21.28
N ASN A 181 8.08 3.06 21.48
CA ASN A 181 9.31 2.34 21.13
C ASN A 181 9.62 1.19 22.09
N SER A 182 9.09 1.26 23.32
CA SER A 182 9.17 0.21 24.33
C SER A 182 8.11 -0.89 24.16
N ASP A 183 7.12 -0.72 23.29
CA ASP A 183 6.08 -1.71 23.05
C ASP A 183 6.66 -2.98 22.40
N SER A 184 6.43 -4.12 23.05
CA SER A 184 6.82 -5.45 22.56
C SER A 184 6.33 -5.74 21.14
N ARG A 185 5.13 -5.27 20.76
CA ARG A 185 4.57 -5.45 19.42
C ARG A 185 5.40 -4.71 18.37
N CYS A 186 5.77 -3.46 18.65
CA CYS A 186 6.62 -2.67 17.75
C CYS A 186 8.01 -3.26 17.60
N ILE A 187 8.59 -3.76 18.69
CA ILE A 187 9.92 -4.40 18.69
C ILE A 187 9.88 -5.68 17.84
N GLN A 188 8.84 -6.51 17.98
CA GLN A 188 8.68 -7.72 17.17
C GLN A 188 8.56 -7.39 15.67
N VAL A 189 7.73 -6.41 15.31
CA VAL A 189 7.59 -5.91 13.93
C VAL A 189 8.95 -5.47 13.38
N GLN A 190 9.73 -4.71 14.16
CA GLN A 190 11.04 -4.22 13.76
C GLN A 190 12.03 -5.38 13.55
N GLN A 191 12.10 -6.32 14.48
CA GLN A 191 12.99 -7.48 14.39
C GLN A 191 12.67 -8.33 13.16
N PHE A 192 11.39 -8.58 12.89
CA PHE A 192 10.95 -9.27 11.68
C PHE A 192 11.36 -8.50 10.41
N ALA A 193 11.09 -7.19 10.38
CA ALA A 193 11.40 -6.36 9.23
C ALA A 193 12.90 -6.25 8.93
N VAL A 194 13.74 -6.22 9.98
CA VAL A 194 15.21 -6.26 9.85
C VAL A 194 15.68 -7.62 9.33
N LYS A 195 15.14 -8.72 9.85
CA LYS A 195 15.44 -10.09 9.36
C LYS A 195 15.12 -10.24 7.87
N HIS A 196 14.04 -9.61 7.41
CA HIS A 196 13.54 -9.67 6.03
C HIS A 196 13.80 -8.38 5.21
N LEU A 197 14.87 -7.63 5.52
CA LEU A 197 15.14 -6.32 4.91
C LEU A 197 15.20 -6.35 3.37
N LYS A 198 15.69 -7.45 2.79
CA LYS A 198 15.83 -7.59 1.33
C LYS A 198 14.45 -7.70 0.66
N GLN A 199 13.55 -8.47 1.27
CA GLN A 199 12.18 -8.65 0.83
C GLN A 199 11.41 -7.33 0.95
N PHE A 200 11.54 -6.62 2.07
CA PHE A 200 10.90 -5.30 2.23
C PHE A 200 11.44 -4.26 1.25
N ARG A 201 12.73 -4.29 0.92
CA ARG A 201 13.30 -3.44 -0.12
C ARG A 201 12.77 -3.79 -1.52
N TYR A 202 12.66 -5.08 -1.83
CA TYR A 202 12.22 -5.55 -3.15
C TYR A 202 10.72 -5.25 -3.39
N TYR A 203 9.84 -5.69 -2.48
CA TYR A 203 8.39 -5.61 -2.67
C TYR A 203 7.79 -4.25 -2.32
N PHE A 204 8.41 -3.51 -1.38
CA PHE A 204 7.84 -2.25 -0.90
C PHE A 204 8.73 -1.02 -1.17
N GLY A 205 9.95 -1.22 -1.69
CA GLY A 205 10.91 -0.14 -1.86
C GLY A 205 11.35 0.49 -0.54
N LEU A 206 11.22 -0.23 0.57
CA LEU A 206 11.52 0.29 1.90
C LEU A 206 12.98 0.03 2.28
N THR A 207 13.63 1.06 2.83
CA THR A 207 14.94 0.92 3.47
C THR A 207 14.72 0.71 4.97
N ILE A 208 15.04 -0.49 5.44
CA ILE A 208 14.96 -0.92 6.83
C ILE A 208 16.36 -1.42 7.24
N ALA A 209 16.81 -1.02 8.41
CA ALA A 209 18.10 -1.35 9.00
C ALA A 209 17.92 -1.50 10.52
N PRO A 210 18.86 -2.15 11.22
CA PRO A 210 18.89 -2.13 12.69
C PRO A 210 18.91 -0.71 13.24
N GLU A 211 18.40 -0.52 14.46
CA GLU A 211 18.47 0.79 15.13
C GLU A 211 19.92 1.21 15.32
N TYR A 212 20.22 2.46 14.96
CA TYR A 212 21.53 3.07 15.22
C TYR A 212 21.37 4.56 15.52
N THR A 213 22.36 5.12 16.19
CA THR A 213 22.44 6.55 16.48
C THR A 213 23.30 7.22 15.42
N ASP A 214 22.74 8.18 14.70
CA ASP A 214 23.48 8.99 13.73
C ASP A 214 24.47 9.94 14.44
N SER A 215 25.45 10.45 13.70
CA SER A 215 26.40 11.50 14.07
C SER A 215 25.80 12.71 14.80
N LYS A 216 24.51 12.98 14.57
CA LYS A 216 23.74 14.06 15.21
C LYS A 216 23.01 13.64 16.49
N GLY A 217 23.30 12.45 17.04
CA GLY A 217 22.66 11.92 18.24
C GLY A 217 21.19 11.47 18.03
N ARG A 218 20.74 11.34 16.78
CA ARG A 218 19.36 10.94 16.47
C ARG A 218 19.29 9.43 16.29
N LYS A 219 18.36 8.78 17.00
CA LYS A 219 18.03 7.38 16.77
C LYS A 219 17.33 7.24 15.41
N GLN A 220 17.86 6.36 14.57
CA GLN A 220 17.31 6.02 13.26
C GLN A 220 16.76 4.61 13.30
N HIS A 221 15.73 4.34 12.49
CA HIS A 221 15.11 3.02 12.39
C HIS A 221 14.61 2.48 13.74
N THR A 222 14.07 3.35 14.59
CA THR A 222 13.43 2.92 15.84
C THR A 222 12.23 1.99 15.57
N PRO A 223 11.77 1.19 16.55
CA PRO A 223 10.61 0.32 16.37
C PRO A 223 9.39 1.06 15.78
N VAL A 224 9.09 2.26 16.29
CA VAL A 224 7.99 3.09 15.78
C VAL A 224 8.26 3.58 14.36
N ASP A 225 9.49 3.98 14.01
CA ASP A 225 9.81 4.42 12.64
C ASP A 225 9.59 3.31 11.61
N VAL A 226 9.95 2.07 11.98
CA VAL A 226 9.74 0.90 11.13
C VAL A 226 8.26 0.58 11.01
N CYS A 227 7.52 0.57 12.13
CA CYS A 227 6.06 0.41 12.10
C CYS A 227 5.39 1.48 11.24
N GLY A 228 5.75 2.76 11.41
CA GLY A 228 5.23 3.86 10.61
C GLY A 228 5.49 3.71 9.11
N LYS A 229 6.65 3.18 8.71
CA LYS A 229 6.95 2.86 7.29
C LYS A 229 6.04 1.77 6.74
N LEU A 230 5.70 0.76 7.55
CA LEU A 230 4.82 -0.35 7.17
C LEU A 230 3.34 0.08 7.15
N LEU A 231 2.88 0.82 8.18
CA LEU A 231 1.53 1.41 8.24
C LEU A 231 1.24 2.26 7.00
N LYS A 232 2.23 3.03 6.52
CA LYS A 232 2.11 3.82 5.28
C LYS A 232 1.81 3.01 4.02
N LYS A 233 2.05 1.70 4.03
CA LYS A 233 1.72 0.80 2.91
C LYS A 233 0.25 0.39 2.90
N ILE A 234 -0.42 0.43 4.04
CA ILE A 234 -1.86 0.18 4.18
C ILE A 234 -2.67 1.49 4.32
N GLY A 235 -2.07 2.63 3.93
CA GLY A 235 -2.75 3.94 3.93
C GLY A 235 -2.76 4.68 5.26
N LEU A 236 -1.97 4.23 6.23
CA LEU A 236 -1.98 4.73 7.61
C LEU A 236 -0.67 5.45 7.99
N GLN A 237 -0.72 6.36 8.96
CA GLN A 237 0.46 7.05 9.49
C GLN A 237 0.49 7.03 11.01
N SER A 238 1.69 6.92 11.58
CA SER A 238 1.91 7.03 13.03
C SER A 238 1.93 8.51 13.44
N VAL A 239 1.05 8.91 14.36
CA VAL A 239 0.92 10.27 14.88
C VAL A 239 1.19 10.29 16.38
N VAL A 240 1.99 11.25 16.85
CA VAL A 240 2.27 11.42 18.28
C VAL A 240 1.04 12.03 18.96
N ILE A 241 0.53 11.38 20.01
CA ILE A 241 -0.57 11.94 20.81
C ILE A 241 -0.05 12.66 22.04
N LYS A 242 0.89 12.01 22.75
CA LYS A 242 1.36 12.47 24.05
C LYS A 242 2.78 12.00 24.31
N THR A 243 3.38 12.58 25.35
CA THR A 243 4.67 12.14 25.88
C THR A 243 4.44 11.63 27.30
N GLN A 244 4.85 10.40 27.58
CA GLN A 244 4.76 9.76 28.89
C GLN A 244 6.13 9.75 29.58
N GLY A 245 6.13 9.79 30.92
CA GLY A 245 7.35 9.70 31.72
C GLY A 245 7.82 11.01 32.36
N LYS A 246 8.85 10.91 33.19
CA LYS A 246 9.43 12.03 33.95
C LYS A 246 10.50 12.74 33.13
N ARG A 247 10.81 14.01 33.48
CA ARG A 247 11.85 14.82 32.84
C ARG A 247 13.16 14.03 32.75
N GLY A 248 13.66 13.83 31.53
CA GLY A 248 14.88 13.05 31.23
C GLY A 248 14.65 11.62 30.74
N ALA A 249 13.46 11.04 30.96
CA ALA A 249 13.07 9.69 30.51
C ALA A 249 11.70 9.70 29.82
N GLN A 250 11.44 10.75 29.06
CA GLN A 250 10.18 10.94 28.36
C GLN A 250 10.13 10.11 27.08
N GLU A 251 9.08 9.29 26.95
CA GLU A 251 8.79 8.49 25.77
C GLU A 251 7.57 9.02 25.03
N ARG A 252 7.65 9.10 23.70
CA ARG A 252 6.53 9.50 22.85
C ARG A 252 5.59 8.32 22.66
N VAL A 253 4.30 8.59 22.81
CA VAL A 253 3.22 7.64 22.54
C VAL A 253 2.53 8.03 21.25
N TYR A 254 2.31 7.03 20.41
CA TYR A 254 1.80 7.16 19.07
C TYR A 254 0.46 6.46 18.95
N THR A 255 -0.36 6.92 18.00
CA THR A 255 -1.49 6.18 17.46
C THR A 255 -1.48 6.27 15.94
N VAL A 256 -2.51 5.74 15.32
CA VAL A 256 -2.68 5.71 13.88
C VAL A 256 -3.67 6.78 13.41
N ALA A 257 -3.36 7.38 12.26
CA ALA A 257 -4.26 8.26 11.51
C ALA A 257 -4.21 7.88 10.02
N ILE A 258 -5.15 8.37 9.22
CA ILE A 258 -5.10 8.23 7.77
C ILE A 258 -3.95 9.08 7.23
N ASP A 259 -3.11 8.48 6.38
CA ASP A 259 -1.94 9.14 5.79
C ASP A 259 -2.38 10.23 4.80
N TYR A 260 -1.62 11.34 4.74
CA TYR A 260 -1.88 12.52 3.90
C TYR A 260 -3.18 13.30 4.16
N VAL A 261 -3.97 12.94 5.17
CA VAL A 261 -5.21 13.64 5.51
C VAL A 261 -5.03 14.60 6.69
N LYS A 262 -5.62 15.80 6.60
CA LYS A 262 -5.58 16.81 7.67
C LYS A 262 -6.36 16.33 8.90
N GLN A 263 -5.96 16.78 10.09
CA GLN A 263 -6.61 16.37 11.34
C GLN A 263 -8.13 16.64 11.37
N SER A 264 -8.59 17.74 10.76
CA SER A 264 -10.01 18.11 10.67
C SER A 264 -10.86 17.16 9.82
N GLU A 265 -10.24 16.41 8.92
CA GLU A 265 -10.91 15.52 7.96
C GLU A 265 -10.68 14.03 8.31
N GLN A 266 -10.00 13.75 9.43
CA GLN A 266 -9.65 12.37 9.80
C GLN A 266 -10.87 11.49 10.03
N ASP A 267 -11.92 12.00 10.68
CA ASP A 267 -13.13 11.22 10.94
C ASP A 267 -13.83 10.80 9.65
N THR A 268 -13.99 11.76 8.73
CA THR A 268 -14.53 11.52 7.38
C THR A 268 -13.68 10.51 6.62
N ALA A 269 -12.35 10.67 6.63
CA ALA A 269 -11.46 9.75 5.95
C ALA A 269 -11.50 8.32 6.54
N TRP A 270 -11.68 8.18 7.86
CA TRP A 270 -11.88 6.88 8.49
C TRP A 270 -13.19 6.23 8.02
N GLU A 271 -14.28 6.99 7.91
CA GLU A 271 -15.57 6.47 7.41
C GLU A 271 -15.44 5.89 6.00
N TYR A 272 -14.87 6.65 5.05
CA TYR A 272 -14.69 6.17 3.68
C TYR A 272 -13.73 4.99 3.60
N ARG A 273 -12.71 4.96 4.46
CA ARG A 273 -11.77 3.84 4.53
C ARG A 273 -12.44 2.58 5.05
N ASP A 274 -13.24 2.69 6.11
CA ASP A 274 -13.91 1.54 6.70
C ASP A 274 -14.96 0.96 5.73
N ARG A 275 -15.65 1.84 4.98
CA ARG A 275 -16.51 1.44 3.85
C ARG A 275 -15.73 0.66 2.78
N ALA A 276 -14.62 1.22 2.30
CA ALA A 276 -13.76 0.55 1.31
C ALA A 276 -13.17 -0.77 1.83
N LEU A 277 -12.80 -0.83 3.11
CA LEU A 277 -12.26 -2.03 3.73
C LEU A 277 -13.32 -3.13 3.85
N ALA A 278 -14.54 -2.79 4.28
CA ALA A 278 -15.66 -3.72 4.36
C ALA A 278 -15.98 -4.32 2.98
N ALA A 279 -16.08 -3.46 1.96
CA ALA A 279 -16.28 -3.86 0.57
C ALA A 279 -15.18 -4.81 0.07
N ALA A 280 -13.90 -4.44 0.27
CA ALA A 280 -12.78 -5.28 -0.14
C ALA A 280 -12.75 -6.64 0.57
N ARG A 281 -13.11 -6.69 1.87
CA ARG A 281 -13.25 -7.96 2.62
C ARG A 281 -14.33 -8.84 2.01
N GLN A 282 -15.49 -8.26 1.73
CA GLN A 282 -16.60 -8.99 1.12
C GLN A 282 -16.20 -9.58 -0.23
N ARG A 283 -15.52 -8.82 -1.09
CA ARG A 283 -15.01 -9.33 -2.37
C ARG A 283 -14.09 -10.54 -2.19
N LEU A 284 -13.14 -10.47 -1.25
CA LEU A 284 -12.20 -11.57 -1.00
C LEU A 284 -12.89 -12.79 -0.39
N ASN A 285 -13.87 -12.58 0.48
CA ASN A 285 -14.64 -13.66 1.10
C ASN A 285 -15.53 -14.42 0.09
N LEU A 286 -15.93 -13.78 -1.01
CA LEU A 286 -16.62 -14.45 -2.11
C LEU A 286 -15.71 -15.40 -2.91
N ILE A 287 -14.39 -15.14 -2.92
CA ILE A 287 -13.40 -15.98 -3.61
C ILE A 287 -13.03 -17.17 -2.73
N VAL A 288 -12.56 -16.88 -1.51
CA VAL A 288 -12.25 -17.88 -0.50
C VAL A 288 -12.89 -17.43 0.80
N PRO A 289 -13.94 -18.12 1.29
CA PRO A 289 -14.51 -17.83 2.60
C PRO A 289 -13.44 -17.95 3.67
N VAL A 290 -13.32 -16.95 4.54
CA VAL A 290 -12.51 -17.08 5.74
C VAL A 290 -13.22 -18.08 6.64
N GLU A 291 -12.56 -19.21 6.94
CA GLU A 291 -12.98 -20.07 8.03
C GLU A 291 -12.97 -19.22 9.30
N THR A 292 -14.14 -18.76 9.74
CA THR A 292 -14.26 -18.20 11.07
C THR A 292 -14.06 -19.36 12.02
N ASP A 293 -12.92 -19.36 12.73
CA ASP A 293 -12.72 -20.13 13.95
C ASP A 293 -13.87 -19.78 14.90
N SER A 294 -15.00 -20.45 14.71
CA SER A 294 -16.03 -20.52 15.73
C SER A 294 -15.41 -21.34 16.84
N PRO A 295 -15.35 -20.83 18.08
CA PRO A 295 -15.00 -21.69 19.19
C PRO A 295 -16.11 -22.72 19.30
N GLU A 296 -15.86 -23.91 18.77
CA GLU A 296 -16.69 -25.07 19.10
C GLU A 296 -16.70 -25.18 20.63
N PRO A 297 -17.87 -25.28 21.27
CA PRO A 297 -17.92 -25.45 22.70
C PRO A 297 -17.21 -26.77 23.03
N GLU A 298 -16.13 -26.68 23.80
CA GLU A 298 -15.39 -27.81 24.34
C GLU A 298 -16.37 -28.81 24.95
N THR A 299 -16.62 -29.91 24.22
CA THR A 299 -17.22 -31.09 24.80
C THR A 299 -16.07 -31.95 25.31
N GLU A 300 -15.75 -31.72 26.59
CA GLU A 300 -14.91 -32.62 27.37
C GLU A 300 -15.50 -34.03 27.35
N HIS A 301 -14.76 -34.96 26.72
CA HIS A 301 -14.40 -36.29 27.23
C HIS A 301 -14.22 -37.30 26.09
N ARG A 302 -12.97 -37.58 25.71
CA ARG A 302 -12.47 -38.96 25.71
C ARG A 302 -10.94 -39.02 25.69
N THR A 303 -10.43 -39.73 26.67
CA THR A 303 -9.04 -40.06 26.95
C THR A 303 -8.41 -40.97 25.88
N GLU A 304 -7.16 -40.64 25.57
CA GLU A 304 -6.03 -41.51 25.21
C GLU A 304 -6.13 -42.40 23.95
N GLU A 305 -5.32 -42.09 22.93
CA GLU A 305 -4.17 -42.93 22.57
C GLU A 305 -3.20 -42.23 21.61
N LYS A 306 -1.90 -42.46 21.83
CA LYS A 306 -0.75 -41.90 21.11
C LYS A 306 -0.75 -42.28 19.63
N GLN A 307 -0.40 -41.32 18.76
CA GLN A 307 0.60 -41.58 17.71
C GLN A 307 1.26 -40.29 17.25
N SER A 308 2.58 -40.29 17.36
CA SER A 308 3.52 -39.31 16.84
C SER A 308 3.48 -39.28 15.32
N SER A 309 3.16 -38.13 14.74
CA SER A 309 3.53 -37.79 13.37
C SER A 309 4.01 -36.34 13.34
N GLU A 310 5.28 -36.19 13.00
CA GLU A 310 5.96 -34.93 12.75
C GLU A 310 5.16 -34.09 11.74
N THR A 311 4.92 -32.83 12.08
CA THR A 311 4.21 -31.88 11.23
C THR A 311 5.13 -31.34 10.13
N ASP A 312 4.80 -31.70 8.90
CA ASP A 312 5.30 -31.12 7.64
C ASP A 312 4.80 -29.68 7.42
N THR A 313 5.31 -28.72 8.20
CA THR A 313 5.01 -27.27 8.01
C THR A 313 6.25 -26.38 7.84
N GLU A 314 7.44 -26.97 7.68
CA GLU A 314 8.71 -26.23 7.57
C GLU A 314 9.40 -26.27 6.19
N GLN A 315 8.78 -26.83 5.15
CA GLN A 315 9.48 -27.08 3.88
C GLN A 315 9.36 -25.99 2.80
N ASP A 316 8.38 -25.09 2.86
CA ASP A 316 8.15 -24.12 1.75
C ASP A 316 9.11 -22.92 1.69
N LEU A 317 10.06 -22.81 2.63
CA LEU A 317 11.06 -21.73 2.64
C LEU A 317 12.52 -22.22 2.60
N LYS A 318 12.77 -23.52 2.42
CA LYS A 318 14.12 -24.12 2.39
C LYS A 318 14.54 -24.60 1.00
N THR A 319 14.20 -23.89 -0.07
CA THR A 319 14.94 -24.02 -1.33
C THR A 319 16.08 -23.00 -1.37
N PRO A 320 17.36 -23.45 -1.34
CA PRO A 320 18.48 -22.54 -1.57
C PRO A 320 18.39 -22.03 -3.01
N TYR A 321 18.33 -20.71 -3.14
CA TYR A 321 18.38 -19.99 -4.40
C TYR A 321 19.59 -20.47 -5.21
N SER A 322 19.35 -21.04 -6.40
CA SER A 322 20.42 -21.41 -7.34
C SER A 322 21.20 -20.15 -7.74
N PRO A 323 22.55 -20.13 -7.67
CA PRO A 323 23.36 -18.94 -7.92
C PRO A 323 23.55 -18.60 -9.41
N ASP A 324 22.94 -19.33 -10.34
CA ASP A 324 23.23 -19.20 -11.77
C ASP A 324 22.19 -18.42 -12.55
N PHE A 325 22.07 -17.11 -12.30
CA PHE A 325 21.54 -16.16 -13.28
C PHE A 325 22.20 -14.77 -13.11
N ARG A 326 23.54 -14.75 -13.12
CA ARG A 326 24.32 -13.53 -13.34
C ARG A 326 25.32 -13.73 -14.48
N ARG A 327 24.84 -13.73 -15.71
CA ARG A 327 25.62 -13.27 -16.87
C ARG A 327 24.67 -12.69 -17.91
N ARG A 328 24.59 -11.35 -17.97
CA ARG A 328 24.42 -10.54 -19.19
C ARG A 328 24.38 -9.06 -18.80
N ALA A 329 25.53 -8.40 -18.93
CA ALA A 329 25.74 -6.99 -19.26
C ALA A 329 27.23 -6.68 -18.98
N ALA A 330 28.07 -7.10 -19.93
CA ALA A 330 29.24 -6.33 -20.32
C ALA A 330 28.82 -5.52 -21.54
#